data_AF-A0A6P2PHM0-F1
#
_entry.id   AF-A0A6P2PHM0-F1
#
_cell.length_a   1.000
_cell.length_b   1.000
_cell.length_c   1.000
_cell.angle_alpha   90.00
_cell.angle_beta   90.00
_cell.angle_gamma   90.00
#
_symmetry.space_group_name_H-M   'P 1'
#
loop_
_entity.id
_entity.type
_entity.pdbx_description
1 polymer ?
#
loop_
_entity_poly.entity_id
_entity_poly.type
_entity_poly.pdbx_seq_one_letter_code
_entity_poly.pdbx_strand_id
1 'polypeptide(L)'
;MVEPTGSKLWRYKYRIAGKENLFAIGEYPTISLQDARTARDDARELVTKGLHPPHARQEVLSARINEGKATFRVVSDEWLEKKRKTWTERHFGEILRMLGADAYPYIGNRPMRSTTAHDVLALMRRVEERCPPSVAVKLLSTYPTCSRTR
;
A
#
# COMPACT_ATOMS: atom_id res chain seq x y z
N MET A 1 -9.49 10.50 -33.30
CA MET A 1 -10.43 9.59 -34.00
C MET A 1 -11.79 9.84 -33.38
N VAL A 2 -12.84 10.01 -34.18
CA VAL A 2 -14.23 10.04 -33.67
C VAL A 2 -14.76 8.62 -33.84
N GLU A 3 -15.23 8.00 -32.77
CA GLU A 3 -15.90 6.71 -32.87
C GLU A 3 -17.30 6.91 -33.47
N PRO A 4 -17.87 5.91 -34.17
CA PRO A 4 -19.22 6.00 -34.74
C PRO A 4 -20.31 6.30 -33.68
N THR A 5 -20.01 6.06 -32.40
CA THR A 5 -20.81 6.43 -31.22
C THR A 5 -20.72 7.90 -30.82
N GLY A 6 -19.97 8.73 -31.54
CA GLY A 6 -19.81 10.17 -31.26
C GLY A 6 -18.74 10.53 -30.21
N SER A 7 -18.17 9.52 -29.55
CA SER A 7 -17.09 9.70 -28.56
C SER A 7 -15.79 10.13 -29.24
N LYS A 8 -15.20 11.23 -28.75
CA LYS A 8 -13.93 11.76 -29.22
C LYS A 8 -12.82 11.26 -28.29
N LEU A 9 -11.88 10.49 -28.81
CA LEU A 9 -10.76 9.96 -28.03
C LEU A 9 -9.42 10.56 -28.48
N TRP A 10 -8.62 10.98 -27.50
CA TRP A 10 -7.22 11.30 -27.66
C TRP A 10 -6.40 10.01 -27.73
N ARG A 11 -5.78 9.76 -28.88
CA ARG A 11 -4.93 8.58 -29.10
C ARG A 11 -3.59 9.00 -29.68
N TYR A 12 -2.52 8.37 -29.21
CA TYR A 12 -1.16 8.56 -29.70
C TYR A 12 -0.70 7.29 -30.43
N LYS A 13 -0.33 7.43 -31.71
CA LYS A 13 0.21 6.34 -32.53
C LYS A 13 1.74 6.40 -32.48
N TYR A 14 2.38 5.28 -32.17
CA TYR A 14 3.84 5.18 -32.05
C TYR A 14 4.34 3.83 -32.55
N ARG A 15 5.66 3.71 -32.73
CA ARG A 15 6.32 2.48 -33.17
C ARG A 15 7.46 2.13 -32.22
N ILE A 16 7.49 0.88 -31.76
CA ILE A 16 8.60 0.31 -31.00
C ILE A 16 8.94 -1.03 -31.66
N ALA A 17 10.23 -1.28 -31.90
CA ALA A 17 10.72 -2.52 -32.50
C ALA A 17 9.98 -2.93 -33.80
N GLY A 18 9.66 -1.96 -34.65
CA GLY A 18 8.95 -2.19 -35.92
C GLY A 18 7.44 -2.46 -35.79
N LYS A 19 6.89 -2.58 -34.57
CA LYS A 19 5.46 -2.78 -34.34
C LYS A 19 4.73 -1.46 -34.10
N GLU A 20 3.64 -1.27 -34.84
CA GLU A 20 2.73 -0.14 -34.65
C GLU A 20 1.88 -0.36 -33.40
N ASN A 21 1.88 0.62 -32.51
CA ASN A 21 1.10 0.60 -31.28
C ASN A 21 0.29 1.88 -31.14
N LEU A 22 -0.85 1.75 -30.45
CA LEU A 22 -1.78 2.83 -30.18
C LEU A 22 -1.93 2.97 -28.67
N PHE A 23 -1.67 4.17 -28.16
CA PHE A 23 -1.86 4.53 -26.76
C PHE A 23 -3.09 5.43 -26.63
N ALA A 24 -4.08 5.00 -25.85
CA ALA A 24 -5.24 5.82 -25.52
C ALA A 24 -4.89 6.75 -24.34
N ILE A 25 -4.94 8.06 -24.58
CA ILE A 25 -4.68 9.07 -23.55
C ILE A 25 -5.94 9.25 -22.70
N GLY A 26 -7.10 9.40 -23.35
CA GLY A 26 -8.43 9.43 -22.74
C GLY A 26 -9.47 10.08 -23.65
N GLU A 27 -10.65 10.35 -23.11
CA GLU A 27 -11.78 10.92 -23.85
C GLU A 27 -11.88 12.44 -23.73
N TYR A 28 -12.40 13.07 -24.77
CA TYR A 28 -12.84 14.45 -24.76
C TYR A 28 -14.33 14.49 -24.40
N PRO A 29 -14.78 15.40 -23.52
CA PRO A 29 -14.06 16.55 -22.97
C PRO A 29 -13.37 16.31 -21.62
N THR A 30 -13.40 15.08 -21.07
CA THR A 30 -12.83 14.74 -19.76
C THR A 30 -11.37 15.16 -19.61
N ILE A 31 -10.58 15.03 -20.69
CA ILE A 31 -9.20 15.50 -20.75
C ILE A 31 -9.13 16.74 -21.64
N SER A 32 -8.56 17.82 -21.09
CA SER A 32 -8.32 19.05 -21.83
C SER A 32 -7.28 18.84 -22.95
N LEU A 33 -7.30 19.70 -23.98
CA LEU A 33 -6.30 19.63 -25.05
C LEU A 33 -4.87 19.80 -24.52
N GLN A 34 -4.69 20.61 -23.46
CA GLN A 34 -3.39 20.84 -22.84
C GLN A 34 -2.88 19.57 -22.16
N ASP A 35 -3.71 18.95 -21.31
CA ASP A 35 -3.35 17.71 -20.62
C ASP A 35 -3.08 16.56 -21.61
N ALA A 36 -3.85 16.51 -22.71
CA ALA A 36 -3.63 15.53 -23.77
C ALA A 36 -2.27 15.72 -24.48
N ARG A 37 -1.78 16.95 -24.63
CA ARG A 37 -0.45 17.25 -25.19
C ARG A 37 0.65 16.83 -24.23
N THR A 38 0.54 17.19 -22.95
CA THR A 38 1.50 16.78 -21.91
C THR A 38 1.60 15.26 -21.84
N ALA A 39 0.47 14.56 -21.74
CA ALA A 39 0.45 13.09 -21.68
C ALA A 39 1.01 12.41 -22.94
N ARG A 40 0.91 13.06 -24.10
CA ARG A 40 1.56 12.59 -25.34
C ARG A 40 3.07 12.74 -25.24
N ASP A 41 3.56 13.86 -24.74
CA ASP A 41 4.99 14.14 -24.64
C ASP A 41 5.66 13.20 -23.62
N ASP A 42 5.02 12.97 -22.46
CA ASP A 42 5.46 11.95 -21.49
C ASP A 42 5.52 10.55 -22.12
N ALA A 43 4.47 10.16 -22.87
CA ALA A 43 4.44 8.87 -23.57
C ALA A 43 5.53 8.78 -24.64
N ARG A 44 5.85 9.88 -25.32
CA ARG A 44 6.93 9.93 -26.31
C ARG A 44 8.30 9.70 -25.67
N GLU A 45 8.57 10.30 -24.51
CA GLU A 45 9.82 10.06 -23.79
C GLU A 45 9.99 8.60 -23.37
N LEU A 46 8.91 7.95 -22.92
CA LEU A 46 8.90 6.52 -22.60
C LEU A 46 9.20 5.66 -23.84
N VAL A 47 8.60 6.00 -24.98
CA VAL A 47 8.83 5.32 -26.26
C VAL A 47 10.28 5.48 -26.71
N THR A 48 10.89 6.66 -26.54
CA THR A 48 12.31 6.90 -26.87
C THR A 48 13.24 6.02 -26.01
N LYS A 49 12.87 5.73 -24.76
CA LYS A 49 13.59 4.79 -23.90
C LYS A 49 13.31 3.31 -24.23
N GLY A 50 12.43 3.03 -25.20
CA GLY A 50 12.02 1.68 -25.57
C GLY A 50 10.97 1.06 -24.64
N LEU A 51 10.42 1.83 -23.70
CA LEU A 51 9.37 1.36 -22.80
C LEU A 51 8.00 1.59 -23.43
N HIS A 52 7.11 0.60 -23.32
CA HIS A 52 5.73 0.73 -23.76
C HIS A 52 4.93 1.58 -22.76
N PRO A 53 4.36 2.74 -23.15
CA PRO A 53 3.49 3.57 -22.29
C PRO A 53 2.34 2.84 -21.58
N PRO A 54 1.62 1.87 -22.21
CA PRO A 54 0.56 1.14 -21.51
C PRO A 54 1.11 0.25 -20.38
N HIS A 55 2.29 -0.35 -20.57
CA HIS A 55 2.93 -1.15 -19.52
C HIS A 55 3.34 -0.26 -18.34
N ALA A 56 3.96 0.89 -18.61
CA ALA A 56 4.32 1.84 -17.56
C ALA A 56 3.10 2.34 -16.76
N ARG A 57 1.97 2.63 -17.42
CA ARG A 57 0.71 2.96 -16.72
C ARG A 57 0.21 1.79 -15.88
N GLN A 58 0.25 0.57 -16.41
CA GLN A 58 -0.18 -0.62 -15.69
C GLN A 58 0.72 -0.91 -14.48
N GLU A 59 2.02 -0.72 -14.59
CA GLU A 59 2.99 -0.87 -13.49
C GLU A 59 2.75 0.15 -12.38
N VAL A 60 2.47 1.42 -12.71
CA VAL A 60 2.12 2.42 -11.71
C VAL A 60 0.81 2.09 -11.01
N LEU A 61 -0.20 1.63 -11.76
CA LEU A 61 -1.48 1.22 -11.18
C LEU A 61 -1.34 -0.03 -10.30
N SER A 62 -0.60 -1.03 -10.77
CA SER A 62 -0.35 -2.26 -10.00
C SER A 62 0.51 -1.98 -8.77
N ALA A 63 1.49 -1.09 -8.85
CA ALA A 63 2.25 -0.61 -7.70
C ALA A 63 1.33 0.05 -6.67
N ARG A 64 0.46 0.98 -7.08
CA ARG A 64 -0.51 1.62 -6.16
C ARG A 64 -1.47 0.61 -5.53
N ILE A 65 -1.96 -0.34 -6.31
CA ILE A 65 -2.84 -1.42 -5.81
C ILE A 65 -2.08 -2.32 -4.83
N ASN A 66 -0.84 -2.69 -5.14
CA ASN A 66 0.00 -3.53 -4.29
C ASN A 66 0.41 -2.79 -3.02
N GLU A 67 0.66 -1.48 -3.08
CA GLU A 67 0.89 -0.62 -1.92
C GLU A 67 -0.35 -0.60 -1.00
N GLY A 68 -1.56 -0.51 -1.57
CA GLY A 68 -2.80 -0.64 -0.83
C GLY A 68 -3.02 -2.03 -0.24
N LYS A 69 -2.47 -3.09 -0.85
CA LYS A 69 -2.54 -4.48 -0.34
C LYS A 69 -1.49 -4.77 0.73
N ALA A 70 -0.32 -4.13 0.66
CA ALA A 70 0.76 -4.25 1.64
C ALA A 70 0.47 -3.45 2.92
N THR A 71 -0.66 -3.78 3.56
CA THR A 71 -1.06 -3.22 4.83
C THR A 71 -0.24 -3.79 5.98
N PHE A 72 -0.17 -3.07 7.09
CA PHE A 72 0.48 -3.53 8.31
C PHE A 72 -0.05 -4.89 8.75
N ARG A 73 -1.36 -5.14 8.62
CA ARG A 73 -1.98 -6.42 8.97
C ARG A 73 -1.45 -7.57 8.13
N VAL A 74 -1.38 -7.42 6.81
CA VAL A 74 -0.91 -8.49 5.91
C VAL A 74 0.55 -8.83 6.20
N VAL A 75 1.40 -7.82 6.40
CA VAL A 75 2.82 -8.06 6.71
C VAL A 75 3.01 -8.65 8.11
N SER A 76 2.20 -8.22 9.08
CA SER A 76 2.21 -8.78 10.43
C SER A 76 1.77 -10.23 10.45
N ASP A 77 0.77 -10.60 9.65
CA ASP A 77 0.29 -11.98 9.53
C ASP A 77 1.37 -12.90 8.93
N GLU A 78 2.01 -12.48 7.83
CA GLU A 78 3.13 -13.23 7.23
C GLU A 78 4.29 -13.40 8.23
N TRP A 79 4.58 -12.36 9.02
CA TRP A 79 5.59 -12.44 10.06
C TRP A 79 5.19 -13.39 11.20
N LEU A 80 3.93 -13.38 11.61
CA LEU A 80 3.38 -14.30 12.61
C LEU A 80 3.49 -15.75 12.13
N GLU A 81 3.13 -16.05 10.88
CA GLU A 81 3.25 -17.40 10.31
C GLU A 81 4.70 -17.91 10.33
N LYS A 82 5.66 -17.05 9.98
CA LYS A 82 7.09 -17.40 10.08
C LYS A 82 7.51 -17.70 11.51
N LYS A 83 7.02 -16.91 12.47
CA LYS A 83 7.35 -17.06 13.90
C LYS A 83 6.62 -18.22 14.58
N ARG A 84 5.50 -18.68 14.03
CA ARG A 84 4.76 -19.85 14.53
C ARG A 84 5.62 -21.12 14.62
N LYS A 85 6.65 -21.26 13.77
CA LYS A 85 7.58 -22.40 13.81
C LYS A 85 8.61 -22.33 14.95
N THR A 86 8.86 -21.13 15.48
CA THR A 86 9.90 -20.89 16.50
C THR A 86 9.29 -20.69 17.89
N TRP A 87 8.06 -20.19 17.95
CA TRP A 87 7.41 -19.84 19.22
C TRP A 87 6.50 -20.95 19.72
N THR A 88 6.38 -21.03 21.05
CA THR A 88 5.38 -21.89 21.71
C THR A 88 3.97 -21.36 21.43
N GLU A 89 2.99 -22.26 21.38
CA GLU A 89 1.60 -21.91 21.06
C GLU A 89 1.00 -20.86 22.01
N ARG A 90 1.40 -20.91 23.29
CA ARG A 90 1.06 -19.89 24.28
C ARG A 90 1.56 -18.51 23.88
N HIS A 91 2.85 -18.38 23.58
CA HIS A 91 3.46 -17.09 23.24
C HIS A 91 2.89 -16.52 21.93
N PHE A 92 2.65 -17.40 20.95
CA PHE A 92 1.99 -17.03 19.70
C PHE A 92 0.58 -16.48 19.94
N GLY A 93 -0.23 -17.15 20.77
CA GLY A 93 -1.58 -16.71 21.10
C GLY A 93 -1.62 -15.38 21.87
N GLU A 94 -0.67 -15.16 22.79
CA GLU A 94 -0.55 -13.90 23.52
C GLU A 94 -0.26 -12.72 22.57
N ILE A 95 0.68 -12.90 21.64
CA ILE A 95 1.05 -11.88 20.65
C ILE A 95 -0.11 -11.64 19.67
N LEU A 96 -0.77 -12.69 19.18
CA LEU A 96 -1.92 -12.55 18.29
C LEU A 96 -3.05 -11.75 18.95
N ARG A 97 -3.33 -12.01 20.24
CA ARG A 97 -4.32 -11.27 21.01
C ARG A 97 -3.94 -9.79 21.17
N MET A 98 -2.67 -9.52 21.44
CA MET A 98 -2.15 -8.15 21.55
C MET A 98 -2.27 -7.40 20.21
N LEU A 99 -1.81 -7.98 19.11
CA LEU A 99 -1.95 -7.34 17.80
C LEU A 99 -3.42 -7.12 17.44
N GLY A 100 -4.29 -8.09 17.72
CA GLY A 100 -5.73 -8.00 17.47
C GLY A 100 -6.44 -6.90 18.27
N ALA A 101 -6.10 -6.74 19.56
CA ALA A 101 -6.74 -5.76 20.44
C ALA A 101 -6.14 -4.35 20.28
N ASP A 102 -4.84 -4.24 20.04
CA ASP A 102 -4.10 -2.99 20.19
C ASP A 102 -3.55 -2.44 18.88
N ALA A 103 -3.10 -3.27 17.94
CA ALA A 103 -2.44 -2.81 16.72
C ALA A 103 -3.38 -2.74 15.51
N TYR A 104 -4.16 -3.79 15.27
CA TYR A 104 -5.03 -3.91 14.10
C TYR A 104 -6.14 -2.86 14.02
N PRO A 105 -6.81 -2.45 15.12
CA PRO A 105 -7.86 -1.43 15.04
C PRO A 105 -7.36 -0.05 14.58
N TYR A 106 -6.07 0.24 14.78
CA TYR A 106 -5.52 1.59 14.54
C TYR A 106 -4.58 1.66 13.33
N ILE A 107 -3.70 0.65 13.16
CA ILE A 107 -2.70 0.64 12.08
C ILE A 107 -2.97 -0.48 11.08
N GLY A 108 -3.83 -1.46 11.40
CA GLY A 108 -4.03 -2.67 10.59
C GLY A 108 -4.31 -2.42 9.10
N ASN A 109 -5.14 -1.42 8.78
CA ASN A 109 -5.50 -1.08 7.38
C ASN A 109 -4.57 -0.05 6.73
N ARG A 110 -3.54 0.44 7.44
CA ARG A 110 -2.62 1.42 6.87
C ARG A 110 -1.55 0.71 6.03
N PRO A 111 -1.15 1.27 4.88
CA PRO A 111 -0.07 0.73 4.08
C PRO A 111 1.27 0.89 4.82
N MET A 112 2.11 -0.14 4.81
CA MET A 112 3.36 -0.20 5.59
C MET A 112 4.29 1.00 5.34
N ARG A 113 4.34 1.50 4.10
CA ARG A 113 5.15 2.68 3.73
C ARG A 113 4.70 3.98 4.39
N SER A 114 3.42 4.06 4.76
CA SER A 114 2.85 5.23 5.43
C SER A 114 2.94 5.15 6.95
N THR A 115 3.30 3.98 7.51
CA THR A 115 3.42 3.79 8.95
C THR A 115 4.67 4.51 9.44
N THR A 116 4.48 5.56 10.24
CA THR A 116 5.58 6.36 10.78
C THR A 116 5.97 5.92 12.19
N ALA A 117 7.16 6.31 12.66
CA ALA A 117 7.59 6.07 14.03
C ALA A 117 6.61 6.68 15.06
N HIS A 118 5.96 7.79 14.72
CA HIS A 118 4.93 8.41 15.55
C HIS A 118 3.73 7.48 15.77
N ASP A 119 3.32 6.72 14.74
CA ASP A 119 2.21 5.78 14.86
C ASP A 119 2.54 4.63 15.82
N VAL A 120 3.78 4.14 15.80
CA VAL A 120 4.26 3.11 16.73
C VAL A 120 4.30 3.66 18.16
N LEU A 121 4.79 4.89 18.36
CA LEU A 121 4.80 5.55 19.67
C LEU A 121 3.38 5.78 20.22
N ALA A 122 2.44 6.18 19.36
CA ALA A 122 1.03 6.32 19.76
C ALA A 122 0.43 4.98 20.21
N LEU A 123 0.85 3.88 19.59
CA LEU A 123 0.50 2.51 19.97
C LEU A 123 1.07 2.16 21.36
N MET A 124 2.37 2.43 21.58
CA MET A 124 3.05 2.19 22.86
C MET A 124 2.40 2.97 24.00
N ARG A 125 2.14 4.27 23.81
CA ARG A 125 1.46 5.12 24.80
C ARG A 125 0.08 4.58 25.17
N ARG A 126 -0.68 4.05 24.21
CA ARG A 126 -2.00 3.45 24.47
C ARG A 126 -1.94 2.19 25.32
N VAL A 127 -0.90 1.38 25.11
CA VAL A 127 -0.67 0.18 25.91
C VAL A 127 -0.28 0.59 27.33
N GLU A 128 0.54 1.64 27.47
CA GLU A 128 0.88 2.24 28.76
C GLU A 128 -0.34 2.83 29.47
N GLU A 129 -1.22 3.58 28.81
CA GLU A 129 -2.45 4.12 29.43
C GLU A 129 -3.40 3.03 29.93
N ARG A 130 -3.33 1.83 29.35
CA ARG A 130 -4.14 0.68 29.77
C ARG A 130 -3.54 -0.06 30.97
N CYS A 131 -2.30 0.24 31.35
CA CYS A 131 -1.57 -0.41 32.43
C CYS A 131 -1.16 0.63 33.51
N PRO A 132 -1.40 0.41 34.81
CA PRO A 132 -0.97 1.36 35.82
C PRO A 132 0.57 1.55 35.82
N PRO A 133 1.06 2.78 36.10
CA PRO A 133 2.46 3.17 35.94
C PRO A 133 3.46 2.37 36.79
N SER A 134 2.99 1.64 37.80
CA SER A 134 3.80 0.72 38.62
C SER A 134 4.30 -0.51 37.86
N VAL A 135 3.69 -0.87 36.72
CA VAL A 135 4.09 -2.02 35.88
C VAL A 135 4.97 -1.60 34.70
N ALA A 136 5.03 -0.29 34.41
CA ALA A 136 5.82 0.30 33.31
C ALA A 136 7.33 0.26 33.52
N VAL A 137 7.81 0.14 34.77
CA VAL A 137 9.26 0.08 35.04
C VAL A 137 9.88 -1.28 34.71
N LYS A 138 9.07 -2.34 34.58
CA LYS A 138 9.55 -3.67 34.13
C LYS A 138 9.44 -3.87 32.60
N LEU A 139 9.06 -2.82 31.83
CA LEU A 139 8.51 -2.89 30.45
C LEU A 139 9.47 -3.17 29.29
N LEU A 140 10.75 -3.45 29.56
CA LEU A 140 11.76 -3.60 28.50
C LEU A 140 12.35 -5.00 28.32
N SER A 141 11.98 -6.01 29.12
CA SER A 141 12.62 -7.33 29.01
C SER A 141 11.67 -8.52 28.77
N THR A 142 10.44 -8.54 29.30
CA THR A 142 9.56 -9.72 29.14
C THR A 142 8.12 -9.36 29.49
N TYR A 143 7.16 -9.45 28.55
CA TYR A 143 5.75 -9.12 28.84
C TYR A 143 4.80 -10.30 28.70
N PRO A 144 4.36 -10.89 29.82
CA PRO A 144 3.10 -11.60 29.88
C PRO A 144 1.98 -10.60 30.24
N THR A 145 1.04 -10.47 29.31
CA THR A 145 -0.40 -10.26 29.55
C THR A 145 -0.82 -9.38 30.74
N CYS A 146 -1.05 -8.09 30.47
CA CYS A 146 -1.94 -7.25 31.30
C CYS A 146 -3.39 -7.72 31.09
N SER A 147 -3.80 -8.81 31.74
CA SER A 147 -5.20 -9.18 31.87
C SER A 147 -5.84 -8.31 32.95
N ARG A 148 -6.64 -7.34 32.51
CA ARG A 148 -7.54 -6.54 33.34
C ARG A 148 -8.56 -7.47 34.01
N THR A 149 -8.30 -7.91 35.24
CA THR A 149 -9.33 -8.54 36.07
C THR A 149 -10.33 -7.46 36.48
N ARG A 150 -11.62 -7.77 36.28
CA ARG A 150 -12.74 -6.90 36.67
C ARG A 150 -12.99 -7.00 38.17
#